data_AF-A0A2W5TC65-F1
#
_entry.id   AF-A0A2W5TC65-F1
#
_cell.length_a   1.000
_cell.length_b   1.000
_cell.length_c   1.000
_cell.angle_alpha   90.00
_cell.angle_beta   90.00
_cell.angle_gamma   90.00
#
_symmetry.space_group_name_H-M   'P 1'
#
loop_
_entity.id
_entity.type
_entity.pdbx_description
1 polymer ?
#
loop_
_entity_poly.entity_id
_entity_poly.type
_entity_poly.pdbx_seq_one_letter_code
_entity_poly.pdbx_strand_id
1 'polypeptide(L)'
;MPEPRYPQAPAPSQNQQTLQQIQAAWEEAQAQLSLLRDQVEYATQMAQAKVGSNILERDLDRAYRDLGEAVWAEVSKGKLVLPQNLTNVRKSLETVTSKIRAQNASINDLLAEGAEIAKKLQEKMRPASKGVASAPKKR
;
A
#
# COMPACT_ATOMS: atom_id res chain seq x y z
N MET A 1 80.70 -25.75 -5.04
CA MET A 1 79.48 -25.18 -4.43
C MET A 1 78.98 -24.09 -5.38
N PRO A 2 77.86 -24.25 -6.11
CA PRO A 2 77.30 -23.17 -6.94
C PRO A 2 76.47 -22.19 -6.09
N GLU A 3 76.57 -20.90 -6.42
CA GLU A 3 76.05 -19.73 -5.69
C GLU A 3 74.50 -19.64 -5.59
N PRO A 4 73.98 -18.94 -4.56
CA PRO A 4 72.54 -18.74 -4.39
C PRO A 4 71.98 -17.76 -5.42
N ARG A 5 70.96 -18.20 -6.18
CA ARG A 5 70.17 -17.33 -7.06
C ARG A 5 69.26 -16.45 -6.21
N TYR A 6 69.59 -15.16 -6.09
CA TYR A 6 68.65 -14.17 -5.58
C TYR A 6 67.48 -13.99 -6.58
N PRO A 7 66.24 -13.78 -6.09
CA PRO A 7 65.12 -13.45 -6.96
C PRO A 7 65.39 -12.11 -7.65
N GLN A 8 65.38 -12.11 -8.99
CA GLN A 8 65.52 -10.88 -9.77
C GLN A 8 64.33 -9.97 -9.49
N ALA A 9 64.60 -8.71 -9.15
CA ALA A 9 63.56 -7.68 -9.13
C ALA A 9 62.97 -7.52 -10.55
N PRO A 10 61.65 -7.34 -10.70
CA PRO A 10 61.01 -7.20 -12.00
C PRO A 10 61.65 -6.05 -12.78
N ALA A 11 61.89 -6.29 -14.08
CA ALA A 11 62.53 -5.31 -14.95
C ALA A 11 61.68 -4.03 -15.03
N PRO A 12 62.30 -2.83 -15.07
CA PRO A 12 61.58 -1.55 -15.07
C PRO A 12 60.54 -1.40 -16.20
N SER A 13 60.69 -2.15 -17.30
CA SER A 13 59.75 -2.23 -18.40
C SER A 13 58.42 -2.91 -18.06
N GLN A 14 58.42 -3.94 -17.19
CA GLN A 14 57.19 -4.59 -16.72
C GLN A 14 56.38 -3.66 -15.82
N ASN A 15 57.04 -2.88 -14.96
CA ASN A 15 56.35 -1.90 -14.12
C ASN A 15 55.69 -0.80 -14.95
N GLN A 16 56.34 -0.35 -16.04
CA GLN A 16 55.76 0.63 -16.95
C GLN A 16 54.52 0.11 -17.69
N GLN A 17 54.55 -1.15 -18.15
CA GLN A 17 53.40 -1.79 -18.80
C GLN A 17 52.24 -1.99 -17.84
N THR A 18 52.50 -2.41 -16.61
CA THR A 18 51.47 -2.54 -15.57
C THR A 18 50.83 -1.20 -15.22
N LEU A 19 51.62 -0.13 -15.11
CA LEU A 19 51.09 1.22 -14.89
C LEU A 19 50.19 1.70 -16.04
N GLN A 20 50.57 1.42 -17.29
CA GLN A 20 49.73 1.74 -18.46
C GLN A 20 48.41 0.96 -18.47
N GLN A 21 48.42 -0.32 -18.09
CA GLN A 21 47.20 -1.12 -17.97
C GLN A 21 46.28 -0.62 -16.87
N ILE A 22 46.84 -0.21 -15.72
CA ILE A 22 46.08 0.39 -14.62
C ILE A 22 45.46 1.72 -15.07
N GLN A 23 46.22 2.55 -15.79
CA GLN A 23 45.73 3.82 -16.33
C GLN A 23 44.57 3.59 -17.31
N ALA A 24 44.72 2.65 -18.25
CA ALA A 24 43.68 2.31 -19.22
C ALA A 24 42.42 1.75 -18.55
N ALA A 25 42.58 0.84 -17.59
CA ALA A 25 41.47 0.29 -16.82
C ALA A 25 40.75 1.37 -15.97
N TRP A 26 41.49 2.36 -15.46
CA TRP A 26 40.93 3.50 -14.74
C TRP A 26 40.11 4.40 -15.66
N GLU A 27 40.64 4.74 -16.84
CA GLU A 27 39.92 5.54 -17.84
C GLU A 27 38.66 4.81 -18.33
N GLU A 28 38.74 3.51 -18.56
CA GLU A 28 37.60 2.69 -18.94
C GLU A 28 36.54 2.65 -17.82
N ALA A 29 36.95 2.42 -16.57
CA ALA A 29 36.04 2.44 -15.43
C ALA A 29 35.38 3.82 -15.25
N GLN A 30 36.12 4.91 -15.49
CA GLN A 30 35.59 6.27 -15.43
C GLN A 30 34.55 6.51 -16.53
N ALA A 31 34.79 6.02 -17.75
CA ALA A 31 33.82 6.10 -18.85
C ALA A 31 32.56 5.26 -18.59
N GLN A 32 32.72 4.07 -18.01
CA GLN A 32 31.58 3.22 -17.61
C GLN A 32 30.77 3.89 -16.49
N LEU A 33 31.42 4.54 -15.53
CA LEU A 33 30.73 5.29 -14.47
C LEU A 33 29.97 6.50 -14.98
N SER A 34 30.50 7.25 -15.95
CA SER A 34 29.74 8.35 -16.57
C SER A 34 28.51 7.83 -17.30
N LEU A 35 28.66 6.75 -18.08
CA LEU A 35 27.53 6.15 -18.79
C LEU A 35 26.46 5.63 -17.82
N LEU A 36 26.88 5.00 -16.72
CA LEU A 36 25.95 4.51 -15.70
C LEU A 36 25.20 5.67 -15.02
N ARG A 37 25.87 6.78 -14.75
CA ARG A 37 25.22 7.99 -14.19
C ARG A 37 24.13 8.50 -15.11
N ASP A 38 24.41 8.63 -16.40
CA ASP A 38 23.43 9.10 -17.39
C ASP A 38 22.22 8.14 -17.47
N GLN A 39 22.47 6.83 -17.44
CA GLN A 39 21.39 5.83 -17.42
C GLN A 39 20.53 5.89 -16.15
N VAL A 40 21.15 6.07 -14.98
CA VAL A 40 20.42 6.21 -13.72
C VAL A 40 19.60 7.49 -13.69
N GLU A 41 20.13 8.59 -14.22
CA GLU A 41 19.41 9.86 -14.31
C GLU A 41 18.17 9.72 -15.21
N TYR A 42 18.33 9.15 -16.40
CA TYR A 42 17.22 8.86 -17.30
C TYR A 42 16.17 7.93 -16.68
N ALA A 43 16.60 6.85 -16.02
CA ALA A 43 15.70 5.93 -15.33
C ALA A 43 14.95 6.62 -14.19
N THR A 44 15.59 7.54 -13.47
CA THR A 44 14.98 8.32 -12.39
C THR A 44 13.92 9.26 -12.94
N GLN A 45 14.21 9.97 -14.03
CA GLN A 45 13.23 10.83 -14.71
C GLN A 45 12.03 10.02 -15.21
N MET A 46 12.26 8.86 -15.82
CA MET A 46 11.19 7.97 -16.26
C MET A 46 10.34 7.44 -15.09
N ALA A 47 10.98 7.08 -13.97
CA ALA A 47 10.27 6.62 -12.78
C ALA A 47 9.38 7.73 -12.21
N GLN A 48 9.87 8.97 -12.13
CA GLN A 48 9.08 10.13 -11.69
C GLN A 48 7.88 10.38 -12.61
N ALA A 49 8.08 10.34 -13.93
CA ALA A 49 6.99 10.48 -14.90
C ALA A 49 5.94 9.38 -14.73
N LYS A 50 6.37 8.13 -14.52
CA LYS A 50 5.47 6.99 -14.29
C LYS A 50 4.67 7.13 -12.99
N VAL A 51 5.28 7.64 -11.92
CA VAL A 51 4.56 7.93 -10.67
C VAL A 51 3.44 8.95 -10.92
N GLY A 52 3.72 10.03 -11.66
CA GLY A 52 2.70 11.00 -12.05
C GLY A 52 1.54 10.38 -12.84
N SER A 53 1.85 9.53 -13.82
CA SER A 53 0.85 8.80 -14.61
C SER A 53 -0.03 7.91 -13.72
N ASN A 54 0.59 7.14 -12.81
CA ASN A 54 -0.14 6.24 -11.93
C ASN A 54 -1.10 7.00 -10.98
N ILE A 55 -0.72 8.21 -10.53
CA ILE A 55 -1.59 9.04 -9.70
C ILE A 55 -2.80 9.50 -10.52
N LEU A 56 -2.57 9.99 -11.75
CA LEU A 56 -3.65 10.44 -12.63
C LEU A 56 -4.60 9.29 -12.99
N GLU A 57 -4.10 8.09 -13.26
CA GLU A 57 -4.94 6.90 -13.48
C GLU A 57 -5.79 6.56 -12.24
N ARG A 58 -5.21 6.64 -11.04
CA ARG A 58 -5.96 6.43 -9.80
C ARG A 58 -7.03 7.50 -9.58
N ASP A 59 -6.73 8.75 -9.88
CA ASP A 59 -7.69 9.86 -9.76
C ASP A 59 -8.84 9.69 -10.77
N LEU A 60 -8.52 9.24 -11.99
CA LEU A 60 -9.52 8.91 -13.00
C LEU A 60 -10.43 7.75 -12.55
N ASP A 61 -9.85 6.67 -12.04
CA ASP A 61 -10.59 5.53 -11.49
C ASP A 61 -11.51 5.95 -10.35
N ARG A 62 -11.03 6.84 -9.47
CA ARG A 62 -11.82 7.40 -8.38
C ARG A 62 -12.99 8.22 -8.93
N ALA A 63 -12.73 9.11 -9.89
CA ALA A 63 -13.78 9.93 -10.50
C ALA A 63 -14.87 9.06 -11.17
N TYR A 64 -14.47 7.98 -11.86
CA TYR A 64 -15.44 7.04 -12.44
C TYR A 64 -16.28 6.30 -11.40
N ARG A 65 -15.67 5.92 -10.27
CA ARG A 65 -16.42 5.30 -9.15
C ARG A 65 -17.40 6.28 -8.52
N ASP A 66 -16.95 7.49 -8.20
CA ASP A 66 -17.78 8.53 -7.59
C ASP A 66 -18.97 8.88 -8.50
N LEU A 67 -18.71 8.99 -9.81
CA LEU A 67 -19.76 9.17 -10.82
C LEU A 67 -20.73 7.97 -10.84
N GLY A 68 -20.20 6.75 -10.89
CA GLY A 68 -21.00 5.53 -10.88
C GLY A 68 -21.90 5.41 -9.65
N GLU A 69 -21.38 5.76 -8.47
CA GLU A 69 -22.12 5.79 -7.20
C GLU A 69 -23.22 6.84 -7.21
N ALA A 70 -22.92 8.06 -7.67
CA ALA A 70 -23.92 9.12 -7.78
C ALA A 70 -25.04 8.76 -8.76
N VAL A 71 -24.69 8.21 -9.92
CA VAL A 71 -25.66 7.71 -10.90
C VAL A 71 -26.50 6.59 -10.29
N TRP A 72 -25.89 5.63 -9.61
CA TRP A 72 -26.61 4.54 -8.97
C TRP A 72 -27.57 5.02 -7.87
N ALA A 73 -27.17 6.02 -7.09
CA ALA A 73 -28.02 6.63 -6.06
C ALA A 73 -29.29 7.26 -6.67
N GLU A 74 -29.19 7.91 -7.83
CA GLU A 74 -30.35 8.51 -8.50
C GLU A 74 -31.20 7.47 -9.24
N VAL A 75 -30.58 6.44 -9.84
CA VAL A 75 -31.30 5.31 -10.46
C VAL A 75 -32.10 4.53 -9.43
N SER A 76 -31.50 4.22 -8.27
CA SER A 76 -32.16 3.46 -7.21
C SER A 76 -33.32 4.21 -6.56
N LYS A 77 -33.29 5.55 -6.58
CA LYS A 77 -34.42 6.42 -6.20
C LYS A 77 -35.48 6.56 -7.30
N GLY A 78 -35.26 5.98 -8.48
CA GLY A 78 -36.16 6.09 -9.63
C GLY A 78 -36.16 7.46 -10.31
N LYS A 79 -35.22 8.34 -9.97
CA LYS A 79 -35.10 9.69 -10.55
C LYS A 79 -34.39 9.68 -11.90
N LEU A 80 -33.60 8.64 -12.17
CA LEU A 80 -32.88 8.45 -13.44
C LEU A 80 -33.23 7.10 -14.06
N VAL A 81 -33.58 7.10 -15.34
CA VAL A 81 -33.82 5.88 -16.12
C VAL A 81 -32.58 5.56 -16.94
N LEU A 82 -31.99 4.38 -16.70
CA LEU A 82 -30.87 3.91 -17.49
C LEU A 82 -31.35 3.43 -18.87
N PRO A 83 -30.59 3.71 -19.95
CA PRO A 83 -30.91 3.20 -21.28
C PRO A 83 -30.89 1.66 -21.32
N GLN A 84 -31.63 1.06 -22.26
CA GLN A 84 -31.89 -0.39 -22.28
C GLN A 84 -30.63 -1.25 -22.43
N ASN A 85 -29.58 -0.74 -23.09
CA ASN A 85 -28.30 -1.43 -23.22
C ASN A 85 -27.60 -1.68 -21.86
N LEU A 86 -27.94 -0.92 -20.82
CA LEU A 86 -27.38 -1.07 -19.46
C LEU A 86 -28.24 -1.94 -18.54
N THR A 87 -29.30 -2.57 -19.05
CA THR A 87 -30.23 -3.37 -18.24
C THR A 87 -29.54 -4.50 -17.47
N ASN A 88 -28.59 -5.19 -18.09
CA ASN A 88 -27.85 -6.28 -17.43
C ASN A 88 -26.96 -5.77 -16.29
N VAL A 89 -26.28 -4.64 -16.52
CA VAL A 89 -25.43 -3.99 -15.51
C VAL A 89 -26.30 -3.52 -14.33
N ARG A 90 -27.44 -2.91 -14.61
CA ARG A 90 -28.42 -2.50 -13.60
C ARG A 90 -28.88 -3.68 -12.73
N LYS A 91 -29.31 -4.79 -13.34
CA LYS A 91 -29.78 -5.99 -12.59
C LYS A 91 -28.68 -6.58 -11.72
N SER A 92 -27.44 -6.60 -12.22
CA SER A 92 -26.28 -7.05 -11.46
C SER A 92 -26.03 -6.16 -10.24
N LEU A 93 -26.04 -4.83 -10.42
CA LEU A 93 -25.91 -3.86 -9.33
C LEU A 93 -27.03 -3.97 -8.30
N GLU A 94 -28.28 -4.15 -8.74
CA GLU A 94 -29.44 -4.39 -7.86
C GLU A 94 -29.25 -5.64 -7.00
N THR A 95 -28.77 -6.74 -7.61
CA THR A 95 -28.51 -8.00 -6.91
C THR A 95 -27.40 -7.85 -5.86
N VAL A 96 -26.28 -7.22 -6.24
CA VAL A 96 -25.15 -6.99 -5.34
C VAL A 96 -25.54 -6.05 -4.21
N THR A 97 -26.23 -4.95 -4.52
CA THR A 97 -26.72 -4.00 -3.51
C THR A 97 -27.65 -4.69 -2.51
N SER A 98 -28.54 -5.57 -2.98
CA SER A 98 -29.45 -6.33 -2.12
C SER A 98 -28.69 -7.29 -1.20
N LYS A 99 -27.66 -7.98 -1.73
CA LYS A 99 -26.79 -8.85 -0.92
C LYS A 99 -26.01 -8.07 0.15
N ILE A 100 -25.45 -6.91 -0.20
CA ILE A 100 -24.74 -6.05 0.76
C ILE A 100 -25.70 -5.58 1.86
N ARG A 101 -26.92 -5.16 1.52
CA ARG A 101 -27.93 -4.79 2.53
C ARG A 101 -28.26 -5.95 3.47
N ALA A 102 -28.45 -7.15 2.93
CA ALA A 102 -28.73 -8.34 3.73
C ALA A 102 -27.56 -8.71 4.66
N GLN A 103 -26.32 -8.61 4.17
CA GLN A 103 -25.11 -8.83 4.98
C GLN A 103 -24.98 -7.78 6.09
N ASN A 104 -25.19 -6.49 5.77
CA ASN A 104 -25.13 -5.43 6.77
C ASN A 104 -26.21 -5.57 7.86
N ALA A 105 -27.42 -6.01 7.48
CA ALA A 105 -28.47 -6.34 8.45
C ALA A 105 -28.01 -7.46 9.38
N SER A 106 -27.48 -8.56 8.83
CA SER A 106 -26.96 -9.68 9.61
C SER A 106 -25.79 -9.29 10.53
N ILE A 107 -24.89 -8.40 10.10
CA ILE A 107 -23.81 -7.87 10.94
C ILE A 107 -24.38 -7.04 12.09
N ASN A 108 -25.36 -6.17 11.81
CA ASN A 108 -25.99 -5.37 12.86
C ASN A 108 -26.72 -6.24 13.89
N ASP A 109 -27.37 -7.31 13.46
CA ASP A 109 -28.02 -8.29 14.34
C ASP A 109 -26.98 -8.97 15.24
N LEU A 110 -25.85 -9.43 14.68
CA LEU A 110 -24.75 -10.02 15.45
C LEU A 110 -24.13 -9.02 16.45
N LEU A 111 -23.99 -7.75 16.05
CA LEU A 111 -23.48 -6.71 16.94
C LEU A 111 -24.47 -6.42 18.08
N ALA A 112 -25.78 -6.44 17.82
CA ALA A 112 -26.80 -6.28 18.85
C ALA A 112 -26.81 -7.45 19.83
N GLU A 113 -26.70 -8.69 19.34
CA GLU A 113 -26.56 -9.88 20.18
C GLU A 113 -25.29 -9.82 21.05
N GLY A 114 -24.15 -9.41 20.46
CA GLY A 114 -22.90 -9.19 21.19
C GLY A 114 -23.03 -8.12 22.29
N ALA A 115 -23.73 -7.02 21.99
CA ALA A 115 -24.00 -5.96 22.96
C ALA A 115 -24.87 -6.45 24.13
N GLU A 116 -25.87 -7.29 23.87
CA GLU A 116 -26.69 -7.90 24.93
C GLU A 116 -25.90 -8.85 25.83
N ILE A 117 -25.02 -9.67 25.24
CA ILE A 117 -24.16 -10.59 26.00
C ILE A 117 -23.17 -9.80 26.86
N ALA A 118 -22.54 -8.76 26.29
CA ALA A 118 -21.65 -7.87 27.03
C ALA A 118 -22.38 -7.17 28.18
N LYS A 119 -23.61 -6.69 27.95
CA LYS A 119 -24.43 -6.07 29.00
C LYS A 119 -24.78 -7.07 30.11
N LYS A 120 -25.19 -8.30 29.77
CA LYS A 120 -25.44 -9.37 30.76
C LYS A 120 -24.18 -9.73 31.55
N LEU A 121 -23.01 -9.74 30.92
CA LEU A 121 -21.74 -9.98 31.60
C LEU A 121 -21.40 -8.81 32.54
N GLN A 122 -21.58 -7.57 32.09
CA GLN A 122 -21.37 -6.38 32.90
C GLN A 122 -22.33 -6.31 34.09
N GLU A 123 -23.60 -6.66 33.91
CA GLU A 123 -24.58 -6.76 35.01
C GLU A 123 -24.23 -7.87 36.01
N LYS A 124 -23.72 -9.02 35.54
CA LYS A 124 -23.20 -10.09 36.40
C LYS A 124 -21.92 -9.70 37.15
N MET A 125 -21.07 -8.87 36.53
CA MET A 125 -19.84 -8.35 37.13
C MET A 125 -20.05 -7.10 37.98
N ARG A 126 -21.25 -6.50 37.97
CA ARG A 126 -21.57 -5.34 38.79
C ARG A 126 -21.67 -5.83 40.25
N PRO A 127 -20.75 -5.43 41.15
CA PRO A 127 -20.81 -5.86 42.54
C PRO A 127 -22.13 -5.37 43.13
N ALA A 128 -22.86 -6.27 43.79
CA ALA A 128 -24.05 -5.91 44.54
C ALA A 128 -23.66 -4.80 45.52
N SER A 129 -24.09 -3.57 45.26
CA SER A 129 -24.00 -2.49 46.22
C SER A 129 -24.93 -2.88 47.37
N LYS A 130 -24.40 -3.66 48.31
CA LYS A 130 -24.98 -3.84 49.64
C LYS A 130 -25.23 -2.44 50.17
N GLY A 131 -26.50 -2.10 50.35
CA GLY A 131 -26.90 -0.88 51.01
C GLY A 131 -26.13 -0.77 52.33
N VAL A 132 -25.25 0.22 52.41
CA VAL A 132 -24.73 0.67 53.70
C VAL A 132 -25.81 1.60 54.26
N ALA A 133 -26.33 1.18 55.41
CA ALA A 133 -27.46 1.73 56.14
C ALA A 133 -27.56 3.27 56.10
N SER A 134 -28.72 3.76 55.70
CA SER A 134 -29.17 5.11 55.97
C SER A 134 -29.69 5.22 57.42
N ALA A 135 -29.09 6.16 58.17
CA ALA A 135 -29.66 6.98 59.27
C ALA A 135 -29.59 6.44 60.73
N PRO A 136 -29.67 7.31 61.78
CA PRO A 136 -29.42 8.77 61.86
C PRO A 136 -28.65 9.29 63.13
N LYS A 137 -28.05 10.50 62.97
CA LYS A 137 -27.94 11.68 63.86
C LYS A 137 -27.91 11.52 65.41
N LYS A 138 -26.77 11.87 66.02
CA LYS A 138 -26.59 12.12 67.47
C LYS A 138 -27.31 13.40 67.93
N ARG A 139 -27.90 13.33 69.13
CA ARG A 139 -28.32 14.47 69.98
C ARG A 139 -27.12 15.20 70.53
#